data_AF-A0A959VRF8-F1
#
_entry.id   AF-A0A959VRF8-F1
#
_cell.length_a   1.000
_cell.length_b   1.000
_cell.length_c   1.000
_cell.angle_alpha   90.00
_cell.angle_beta   90.00
_cell.angle_gamma   90.00
#
_symmetry.space_group_name_H-M   'P 1'
#
loop_
_entity.id
_entity.type
_entity.pdbx_description
1 polymer ?
#
loop_
_entity_poly.entity_id
_entity_poly.type
_entity_poly.pdbx_seq_one_letter_code
_entity_poly.pdbx_strand_id
1 'polypeptide(L)'
;MRRPAGTVTDFRRLLLVLSLAIFGVSIFAQQSSAALTARDSDPVVLKGSQVGNLTGIDPDRLVAFRWTGSDWDQVPVQVDERKTINLVSLYPWVTGGSNQGYVTNNLSSVNIEVYADAGTRTGADTDATLDSNDEVAFMAFDSGSKAPIESDPAHVVARSGMEFRLEDPLNGDSSYVYLFKSDGTLSPGAGEQYVTYSPSLQNGIGSSYRDNYRYFFPLNASPPANGYNNENTTLITPSYSDHSIDRWIDDQLKITAGSSTGADILDRDKVAFTPGYCGRTEDTFTGRETFNSNDNAEGAFVTNRSGPVRAIRSYVGANSGPYTQREQIFYRDRQDVRTFLRVHSIPYVMSFTDYSPDASGMTWRSSINTTGVTVDGTPDLFAVPGFTDPRDLTGIQYPNAGSGVSGWEQITGAQGTVDTVSRLLTDISNVAATAY
;
A
#
# COMPACT_ATOMS: atom_id res chain seq x y z
N MET A 1 73.20 -82.63 -1.56
CA MET A 1 74.22 -81.53 -1.53
C MET A 1 73.51 -80.20 -1.71
N ARG A 2 74.00 -79.11 -1.07
CA ARG A 2 73.72 -77.67 -1.28
C ARG A 2 72.26 -77.14 -1.35
N ARG A 3 71.97 -76.12 -0.52
CA ARG A 3 70.87 -75.11 -0.57
C ARG A 3 71.33 -73.86 -1.40
N PRO A 4 70.56 -72.75 -1.60
CA PRO A 4 69.22 -72.31 -1.13
C PRO A 4 68.18 -72.22 -2.30
N ALA A 5 67.02 -71.55 -2.30
CA ALA A 5 66.29 -70.63 -1.37
C ALA A 5 64.77 -71.03 -1.29
N GLY A 6 63.71 -70.23 -1.02
CA GLY A 6 63.44 -68.79 -0.77
C GLY A 6 62.53 -68.17 -1.87
N THR A 7 61.44 -67.41 -1.61
CA THR A 7 60.79 -66.97 -0.34
C THR A 7 59.25 -66.76 -0.52
N VAL A 8 58.52 -66.81 0.62
CA VAL A 8 57.11 -66.39 0.92
C VAL A 8 56.66 -65.13 0.13
N THR A 9 55.41 -64.87 -0.30
CA THR A 9 54.03 -65.10 0.25
C THR A 9 52.97 -65.39 -0.86
N ASP A 10 51.66 -65.13 -0.68
CA ASP A 10 50.61 -65.84 0.13
C ASP A 10 49.22 -65.13 -0.07
N PHE A 11 48.17 -65.56 0.64
CA PHE A 11 46.84 -64.95 0.86
C PHE A 11 45.78 -64.89 -0.28
N ARG A 12 45.04 -66.00 -0.36
CA ARG A 12 43.55 -66.13 -0.36
C ARG A 12 42.67 -65.60 -1.51
N ARG A 13 41.73 -66.48 -1.88
CA ARG A 13 40.60 -66.32 -2.81
C ARG A 13 39.50 -65.41 -2.25
N LEU A 14 38.69 -64.83 -3.15
CA LEU A 14 37.25 -64.67 -2.95
C LEU A 14 36.50 -64.89 -4.28
N LEU A 15 35.25 -65.36 -4.24
CA LEU A 15 34.41 -65.57 -5.43
C LEU A 15 33.59 -64.30 -5.74
N LEU A 16 33.30 -64.05 -7.02
CA LEU A 16 32.16 -63.21 -7.39
C LEU A 16 30.85 -63.96 -7.14
N VAL A 17 29.91 -63.28 -6.50
CA VAL A 17 28.47 -63.61 -6.54
C VAL A 17 27.76 -62.37 -7.05
N LEU A 18 26.99 -62.51 -8.13
CA LEU A 18 26.33 -61.39 -8.80
C LEU A 18 24.92 -61.18 -8.20
N SER A 19 24.83 -60.32 -7.19
CA SER A 19 23.54 -59.96 -6.58
C SER A 19 22.89 -58.79 -7.33
N LEU A 20 21.68 -59.00 -7.84
CA LEU A 20 20.95 -58.02 -8.64
C LEU A 20 20.35 -56.91 -7.76
N ALA A 21 21.01 -55.75 -7.71
CA ALA A 21 20.49 -54.59 -6.99
C ALA A 21 19.40 -53.87 -7.81
N ILE A 22 18.14 -54.03 -7.40
CA ILE A 22 17.03 -53.22 -7.94
C ILE A 22 17.17 -51.81 -7.38
N PHE A 23 17.69 -50.89 -8.18
CA PHE A 23 17.61 -49.45 -7.90
C PHE A 23 16.14 -49.02 -8.03
N GLY A 24 15.45 -49.00 -6.89
CA GLY A 24 14.21 -48.23 -6.77
C GLY A 24 14.55 -46.75 -6.92
N VAL A 25 14.37 -46.22 -8.13
CA VAL A 25 14.45 -44.78 -8.37
C VAL A 25 13.21 -44.15 -7.74
N SER A 26 13.31 -43.82 -6.46
CA SER A 26 12.36 -42.94 -5.80
C SER A 26 12.42 -41.58 -6.48
N ILE A 27 11.50 -41.34 -7.42
CA ILE A 27 11.24 -40.01 -7.96
C ILE A 27 10.57 -39.21 -6.83
N PHE A 28 11.40 -38.71 -5.92
CA PHE A 28 11.05 -37.56 -5.11
C PHE A 28 10.90 -36.39 -6.08
N ALA A 29 9.67 -36.16 -6.54
CA ALA A 29 9.32 -34.85 -7.08
C ALA A 29 9.66 -33.84 -5.98
N GLN A 30 10.53 -32.87 -6.29
CA GLN A 30 10.80 -31.78 -5.35
C GLN A 30 9.48 -31.03 -5.14
N GLN A 31 8.90 -31.15 -3.95
CA GLN A 31 7.66 -30.46 -3.60
C GLN A 31 7.92 -28.98 -3.27
N SER A 32 8.77 -28.34 -4.07
CA SER A 32 9.10 -26.92 -3.99
C SER A 32 7.99 -26.10 -4.63
N SER A 33 6.82 -26.08 -4.00
CA SER A 33 6.11 -24.81 -3.92
C SER A 33 6.77 -24.02 -2.80
N ALA A 34 7.73 -23.20 -3.19
CA ALA A 34 8.28 -22.16 -2.34
C ALA A 34 7.23 -21.06 -2.10
N ALA A 35 7.63 -19.97 -1.44
CA ALA A 35 6.85 -18.74 -1.41
C ALA A 35 6.44 -18.30 -2.83
N LEU A 36 5.32 -17.58 -2.95
CA LEU A 36 4.88 -16.95 -4.20
C LEU A 36 5.79 -15.76 -4.54
N THR A 37 7.01 -16.06 -4.99
CA THR A 37 8.06 -15.08 -5.31
C THR A 37 7.79 -14.29 -6.59
N ALA A 38 6.91 -14.78 -7.46
CA ALA A 38 6.35 -13.99 -8.57
C ALA A 38 5.37 -12.90 -8.08
N ARG A 39 5.06 -12.89 -6.77
CA ARG A 39 4.08 -12.04 -6.08
C ARG A 39 4.67 -11.38 -4.83
N ASP A 40 5.97 -11.16 -4.80
CA ASP A 40 6.65 -10.59 -3.64
C ASP A 40 6.21 -9.15 -3.30
N SER A 41 5.82 -8.35 -4.29
CA SER A 41 5.17 -7.04 -4.04
C SER A 41 3.71 -7.11 -3.61
N ASP A 42 3.03 -8.28 -3.68
CA ASP A 42 1.59 -8.39 -3.46
C ASP A 42 1.25 -8.71 -1.98
N PRO A 43 0.38 -7.89 -1.34
CA PRO A 43 -0.13 -8.17 -0.01
C PRO A 43 -1.36 -9.08 -0.06
N VAL A 44 -1.50 -9.93 0.96
CA VAL A 44 -2.75 -10.64 1.26
C VAL A 44 -3.46 -9.87 2.37
N VAL A 45 -4.71 -9.48 2.13
CA VAL A 45 -5.56 -8.80 3.11
C VAL A 45 -6.86 -9.59 3.26
N LEU A 46 -7.08 -10.12 4.46
CA LEU A 46 -8.31 -10.81 4.86
C LEU A 46 -9.18 -9.84 5.67
N LYS A 47 -10.51 -9.95 5.57
CA LYS A 47 -11.39 -9.42 6.61
C LYS A 47 -11.38 -10.34 7.84
N GLY A 48 -11.54 -9.79 9.04
CA GLY A 48 -11.60 -10.57 10.29
C GLY A 48 -12.71 -11.64 10.30
N SER A 49 -13.81 -11.40 9.57
CA SER A 49 -14.85 -12.40 9.27
C SER A 49 -14.36 -13.65 8.52
N GLN A 50 -13.14 -13.65 7.98
CA GLN A 50 -12.50 -14.81 7.34
C GLN A 50 -11.55 -15.58 8.27
N VAL A 51 -11.25 -15.11 9.49
CA VAL A 51 -10.29 -15.78 10.40
C VAL A 51 -10.91 -16.81 11.36
N GLY A 52 -12.21 -17.06 11.26
CA GLY A 52 -12.86 -18.24 11.84
C GLY A 52 -12.79 -18.34 13.37
N ASN A 53 -12.04 -19.29 13.90
CA ASN A 53 -11.86 -19.50 15.34
C ASN A 53 -10.94 -18.47 16.02
N LEU A 54 -10.33 -17.56 15.25
CA LEU A 54 -9.48 -16.48 15.75
C LEU A 54 -10.24 -15.15 15.96
N THR A 55 -11.53 -15.07 15.61
CA THR A 55 -12.36 -13.90 15.94
C THR A 55 -12.54 -13.76 17.46
N GLY A 56 -12.55 -12.52 17.97
CA GLY A 56 -12.65 -12.22 19.41
C GLY A 56 -11.36 -12.45 20.20
N ILE A 57 -10.20 -12.45 19.54
CA ILE A 57 -8.89 -12.37 20.21
C ILE A 57 -8.41 -10.92 20.25
N ASP A 58 -7.64 -10.60 21.29
CA ASP A 58 -6.76 -9.42 21.33
C ASP A 58 -5.86 -9.39 20.08
N PRO A 59 -5.85 -8.30 19.28
CA PRO A 59 -5.03 -8.17 18.08
C PRO A 59 -3.55 -8.51 18.26
N ASP A 60 -2.93 -8.15 19.39
CA ASP A 60 -1.53 -8.45 19.70
C ASP A 60 -1.26 -9.94 19.94
N ARG A 61 -2.32 -10.77 19.97
CA ARG A 61 -2.26 -12.23 20.09
C ARG A 61 -2.36 -12.97 18.75
N LEU A 62 -2.59 -12.28 17.64
CA LEU A 62 -2.56 -12.90 16.31
C LEU A 62 -1.11 -13.03 15.83
N VAL A 63 -0.70 -14.22 15.41
CA VAL A 63 0.62 -14.48 14.83
C VAL A 63 0.51 -15.34 13.57
N ALA A 64 1.34 -15.06 12.58
CA ALA A 64 1.42 -15.83 11.34
C ALA A 64 2.70 -16.68 11.27
N PHE A 65 2.60 -17.79 10.56
CA PHE A 65 3.67 -18.73 10.32
C PHE A 65 3.64 -19.27 8.89
N ARG A 66 4.81 -19.68 8.40
CA ARG A 66 4.97 -20.54 7.23
C ARG A 66 5.65 -21.85 7.60
N TRP A 67 5.44 -22.87 6.79
CA TRP A 67 6.19 -24.12 6.87
C TRP A 67 7.32 -24.11 5.83
N THR A 68 8.56 -24.28 6.28
CA THR A 68 9.77 -24.22 5.44
C THR A 68 10.01 -25.51 4.63
N GLY A 69 9.26 -26.57 4.95
CA GLY A 69 9.51 -27.94 4.49
C GLY A 69 9.98 -28.86 5.63
N SER A 70 10.70 -28.31 6.62
CA SER A 70 11.16 -29.05 7.82
C SER A 70 10.68 -28.48 9.14
N ASP A 71 10.44 -27.17 9.21
CA ASP A 71 10.21 -26.43 10.45
C ASP A 71 9.16 -25.32 10.27
N TRP A 72 8.63 -24.86 11.40
CA TRP A 72 7.80 -23.66 11.49
C TRP A 72 8.67 -22.41 11.58
N ASP A 73 8.37 -21.42 10.75
CA ASP A 73 9.05 -20.12 10.68
C ASP A 73 8.01 -19.02 10.86
N GLN A 74 8.23 -18.10 11.82
CA GLN A 74 7.26 -17.05 12.12
C GLN A 74 7.42 -15.92 11.10
N VAL A 75 6.29 -15.38 10.62
CA VAL A 75 6.27 -14.29 9.65
C VAL A 75 5.41 -13.13 10.13
N PRO A 76 5.66 -11.88 9.67
CA PRO A 76 4.90 -10.71 10.12
C PRO A 76 3.43 -10.79 9.74
N VAL A 77 2.58 -10.45 10.71
CA VAL A 77 1.16 -10.19 10.50
C VAL A 77 0.75 -8.92 11.21
N GLN A 78 -0.25 -8.24 10.65
CA GLN A 78 -0.78 -7.00 11.16
C GLN A 78 -2.30 -7.08 11.21
N VAL A 79 -2.88 -6.58 12.30
CA VAL A 79 -4.32 -6.34 12.43
C VAL A 79 -4.55 -4.83 12.34
N ASP A 80 -5.39 -4.41 11.41
CA ASP A 80 -5.85 -3.03 11.29
C ASP A 80 -7.34 -2.98 11.62
N GLU A 81 -7.62 -2.52 12.85
CA GLU A 81 -8.97 -2.33 13.38
C GLU A 81 -9.80 -1.40 12.49
N ARG A 82 -11.08 -1.71 12.27
CA ARG A 82 -11.96 -0.93 11.39
C ARG A 82 -13.38 -0.80 11.95
N LYS A 83 -13.88 0.44 12.05
CA LYS A 83 -15.24 0.75 12.51
C LYS A 83 -16.02 1.67 11.60
N THR A 84 -17.33 1.71 11.81
CA THR A 84 -18.20 2.72 11.21
C THR A 84 -18.12 4.05 11.98
N ILE A 85 -17.86 5.16 11.28
CA ILE A 85 -18.03 6.52 11.79
C ILE A 85 -18.99 7.32 10.90
N ASN A 86 -19.57 8.39 11.46
CA ASN A 86 -20.18 9.46 10.66
C ASN A 86 -19.09 10.46 10.27
N LEU A 87 -18.86 10.72 8.98
CA LEU A 87 -17.81 11.61 8.50
C LEU A 87 -17.88 13.04 9.08
N VAL A 88 -19.06 13.49 9.52
CA VAL A 88 -19.22 14.75 10.27
C VAL A 88 -18.31 14.81 11.50
N SER A 89 -18.08 13.70 12.23
CA SER A 89 -17.37 13.71 13.51
C SER A 89 -15.87 14.00 13.41
N LEU A 90 -15.28 13.94 12.22
CA LEU A 90 -13.90 14.37 11.97
C LEU A 90 -13.76 15.91 12.01
N TYR A 91 -14.87 16.62 11.77
CA TYR A 91 -14.97 18.07 11.76
C TYR A 91 -15.56 18.55 13.11
N PRO A 92 -14.85 19.37 13.89
CA PRO A 92 -15.26 19.71 15.24
C PRO A 92 -16.25 20.88 15.20
N TRP A 93 -17.40 20.71 15.84
CA TRP A 93 -18.38 21.79 15.98
C TRP A 93 -17.85 22.92 16.87
N VAL A 94 -17.43 24.03 16.27
CA VAL A 94 -17.11 25.27 17.00
C VAL A 94 -18.39 26.04 17.28
N THR A 95 -19.13 25.59 18.29
CA THR A 95 -20.37 26.21 18.77
C THR A 95 -20.14 27.69 19.09
N GLY A 96 -20.77 28.58 18.31
CA GLY A 96 -20.75 30.03 18.52
C GLY A 96 -19.51 30.77 17.99
N GLY A 97 -18.60 30.10 17.26
CA GLY A 97 -17.44 30.75 16.62
C GLY A 97 -17.69 31.16 15.17
N SER A 98 -16.88 32.09 14.66
CA SER A 98 -16.87 32.52 13.25
C SER A 98 -16.25 31.49 12.28
N ASN A 99 -15.71 30.39 12.79
CA ASN A 99 -15.03 29.36 12.01
C ASN A 99 -16.00 28.23 11.67
N GLN A 100 -17.03 28.55 10.88
CA GLN A 100 -17.91 27.55 10.28
C GLN A 100 -17.36 27.16 8.90
N GLY A 101 -16.97 25.90 8.76
CA GLY A 101 -16.58 25.33 7.47
C GLY A 101 -17.80 24.97 6.60
N TYR A 102 -17.53 24.47 5.40
CA TYR A 102 -18.58 24.04 4.48
C TYR A 102 -19.29 22.78 4.99
N VAL A 103 -18.59 21.85 5.68
CA VAL A 103 -19.19 20.69 6.36
C VAL A 103 -20.26 21.11 7.36
N THR A 104 -19.93 22.03 8.27
CA THR A 104 -20.83 22.41 9.39
C THR A 104 -22.11 23.13 8.93
N ASN A 105 -22.14 23.65 7.71
CA ASN A 105 -23.26 24.46 7.23
C ASN A 105 -24.10 23.79 6.12
N ASN A 106 -23.55 22.85 5.34
CA ASN A 106 -24.18 22.40 4.09
C ASN A 106 -24.36 20.89 3.94
N LEU A 107 -23.77 20.05 4.81
CA LEU A 107 -23.69 18.60 4.60
C LEU A 107 -24.44 17.75 5.62
N SER A 108 -24.94 16.62 5.15
CA SER A 108 -25.64 15.59 5.93
C SER A 108 -24.67 14.59 6.56
N SER A 109 -25.11 13.92 7.62
CA SER A 109 -24.46 12.70 8.14
C SER A 109 -24.21 11.67 7.03
N VAL A 110 -23.00 11.13 6.96
CA VAL A 110 -22.62 10.05 6.05
C VAL A 110 -21.82 9.02 6.85
N ASN A 111 -22.39 7.84 7.04
CA ASN A 111 -21.76 6.75 7.78
C ASN A 111 -20.93 5.87 6.84
N ILE A 112 -19.65 5.64 7.14
CA ILE A 112 -18.77 4.71 6.42
C ILE A 112 -17.86 3.94 7.38
N GLU A 113 -17.41 2.77 6.93
CA GLU A 113 -16.34 2.00 7.58
C GLU A 113 -14.96 2.60 7.26
N VAL A 114 -14.12 2.78 8.28
CA VAL A 114 -12.76 3.32 8.21
C VAL A 114 -11.83 2.61 9.20
N TYR A 115 -10.53 2.67 8.98
CA TYR A 115 -9.52 2.25 9.96
C TYR A 115 -9.62 3.07 11.26
N ALA A 116 -9.69 2.39 12.40
CA ALA A 116 -9.76 2.99 13.72
C ALA A 116 -8.37 3.47 14.19
N ASP A 117 -8.33 4.61 14.89
CA ASP A 117 -7.08 5.28 15.25
C ASP A 117 -7.24 6.24 16.44
N ALA A 118 -6.60 5.92 17.58
CA ALA A 118 -6.63 6.74 18.78
C ALA A 118 -5.94 8.12 18.63
N GLY A 119 -5.02 8.24 17.67
CA GLY A 119 -4.23 9.44 17.37
C GLY A 119 -4.92 10.44 16.44
N THR A 120 -6.06 10.07 15.83
CA THR A 120 -6.91 10.96 15.02
C THR A 120 -8.28 11.19 15.67
N ARG A 121 -9.18 11.88 14.96
CA ARG A 121 -10.58 12.06 15.40
C ARG A 121 -11.51 10.90 15.06
N THR A 122 -11.02 9.89 14.34
CA THR A 122 -11.72 8.61 14.23
C THR A 122 -11.81 7.95 15.61
N GLY A 123 -10.72 8.00 16.38
CA GLY A 123 -10.59 7.34 17.69
C GLY A 123 -10.36 5.84 17.56
N ALA A 124 -9.85 5.22 18.64
CA ALA A 124 -9.70 3.78 18.79
C ALA A 124 -11.01 3.02 18.54
N ASP A 125 -10.95 1.72 18.31
CA ASP A 125 -12.17 0.95 18.13
C ASP A 125 -13.05 0.88 19.39
N THR A 126 -14.33 0.61 19.19
CA THR A 126 -15.31 0.34 20.23
C THR A 126 -15.35 -1.13 20.65
N ASP A 127 -14.90 -2.05 19.78
CA ASP A 127 -14.52 -3.41 20.16
C ASP A 127 -13.02 -3.56 19.88
N ALA A 128 -12.21 -3.72 20.92
CA ALA A 128 -10.75 -3.86 20.82
C ALA A 128 -10.32 -5.33 20.65
N THR A 129 -11.16 -6.16 20.03
CA THR A 129 -10.89 -7.56 19.71
C THR A 129 -11.16 -7.84 18.24
N LEU A 130 -10.35 -8.68 17.61
CA LEU A 130 -10.38 -8.98 16.18
C LEU A 130 -11.77 -9.43 15.72
N ASP A 131 -12.48 -8.57 14.99
CA ASP A 131 -13.92 -8.72 14.74
C ASP A 131 -14.28 -9.14 13.29
N SER A 132 -15.42 -8.70 12.75
CA SER A 132 -15.87 -9.01 11.39
C SER A 132 -15.39 -8.03 10.31
N ASN A 133 -15.11 -6.79 10.70
CA ASN A 133 -14.89 -5.61 9.86
C ASN A 133 -13.39 -5.25 9.75
N ASP A 134 -12.60 -5.62 10.76
CA ASP A 134 -11.15 -5.53 10.78
C ASP A 134 -10.46 -6.15 9.56
N GLU A 135 -9.20 -5.76 9.33
CA GLU A 135 -8.33 -6.37 8.32
C GLU A 135 -7.12 -7.06 8.94
N VAL A 136 -6.81 -8.25 8.45
CA VAL A 136 -5.57 -8.98 8.74
C VAL A 136 -4.70 -8.97 7.49
N ALA A 137 -3.48 -8.41 7.60
CA ALA A 137 -2.55 -8.25 6.49
C ALA A 137 -1.23 -9.00 6.72
N PHE A 138 -0.71 -9.61 5.66
CA PHE A 138 0.62 -10.22 5.54
C PHE A 138 1.07 -10.20 4.06
N MET A 139 2.33 -10.49 3.74
CA MET A 139 2.82 -10.46 2.35
C MET A 139 2.81 -11.84 1.68
N ALA A 140 2.64 -11.91 0.36
CA ALA A 140 2.59 -13.21 -0.32
C ALA A 140 3.95 -13.95 -0.34
N PHE A 141 5.09 -13.25 -0.24
CA PHE A 141 6.41 -13.89 -0.08
C PHE A 141 6.63 -14.53 1.31
N ASP A 142 5.80 -14.20 2.29
CA ASP A 142 5.83 -14.82 3.62
C ASP A 142 5.11 -16.17 3.67
N SER A 143 4.63 -16.66 2.53
CA SER A 143 4.08 -18.00 2.39
C SER A 143 5.14 -19.08 2.27
N GLY A 144 4.76 -20.33 2.52
CA GLY A 144 5.63 -21.50 2.41
C GLY A 144 4.93 -22.71 1.80
N SER A 145 5.56 -23.87 1.97
CA SER A 145 4.96 -25.15 1.59
C SER A 145 3.83 -25.54 2.56
N LYS A 146 3.05 -26.59 2.23
CA LYS A 146 2.00 -27.08 3.13
C LYS A 146 2.61 -27.76 4.37
N ALA A 147 2.10 -27.43 5.54
CA ALA A 147 2.49 -28.03 6.82
C ALA A 147 1.98 -29.48 6.99
N PRO A 148 2.65 -30.30 7.83
CA PRO A 148 2.13 -31.60 8.27
C PRO A 148 0.79 -31.49 9.02
N ILE A 149 -0.01 -32.56 8.95
CA ILE A 149 -1.25 -32.69 9.73
C ILE A 149 -0.90 -32.80 11.23
N GLU A 150 -1.65 -32.10 12.08
CA GLU A 150 -1.47 -32.03 13.54
C GLU A 150 -0.09 -31.51 14.03
N SER A 151 0.64 -30.74 13.20
CA SER A 151 1.73 -29.88 13.68
C SER A 151 1.23 -28.48 14.03
N ASP A 152 1.41 -28.06 15.28
CA ASP A 152 1.35 -26.66 15.71
C ASP A 152 2.79 -26.13 15.89
N PRO A 153 3.06 -24.83 15.66
CA PRO A 153 4.33 -24.20 16.05
C PRO A 153 4.50 -24.14 17.58
N ALA A 154 5.71 -23.81 18.03
CA ALA A 154 5.93 -23.48 19.44
C ALA A 154 5.21 -22.16 19.81
N HIS A 155 4.93 -21.97 21.10
CA HIS A 155 4.41 -20.70 21.65
C HIS A 155 3.05 -20.21 21.12
N VAL A 156 2.21 -21.14 20.63
CA VAL A 156 0.81 -20.87 20.30
C VAL A 156 -0.15 -21.68 21.18
N VAL A 157 -1.40 -21.23 21.26
CA VAL A 157 -2.50 -22.02 21.81
C VAL A 157 -2.75 -23.21 20.88
N ALA A 158 -2.53 -24.43 21.38
CA ALA A 158 -2.64 -25.65 20.59
C ALA A 158 -3.99 -25.77 19.89
N ARG A 159 -3.98 -26.19 18.62
CA ARG A 159 -5.14 -26.29 17.72
C ARG A 159 -5.95 -24.99 17.54
N SER A 160 -5.33 -23.82 17.73
CA SER A 160 -5.89 -22.54 17.29
C SER A 160 -5.69 -22.28 15.79
N GLY A 161 -4.85 -23.05 15.11
CA GLY A 161 -4.40 -22.79 13.74
C GLY A 161 -5.48 -22.74 12.66
N MET A 162 -5.36 -21.76 11.77
CA MET A 162 -6.12 -21.61 10.54
C MET A 162 -5.18 -21.66 9.34
N GLU A 163 -5.37 -22.62 8.43
CA GLU A 163 -4.62 -22.73 7.18
C GLU A 163 -5.25 -21.85 6.08
N PHE A 164 -4.44 -20.97 5.48
CA PHE A 164 -4.79 -20.21 4.29
C PHE A 164 -3.93 -20.68 3.12
N ARG A 165 -4.58 -21.31 2.13
CA ARG A 165 -3.97 -21.55 0.82
C ARG A 165 -4.03 -20.26 0.00
N LEU A 166 -2.89 -19.79 -0.46
CA LEU A 166 -2.78 -18.72 -1.45
C LEU A 166 -2.72 -19.37 -2.83
N GLU A 167 -3.39 -18.80 -3.83
CA GLU A 167 -3.36 -19.27 -5.22
C GLU A 167 -3.03 -18.09 -6.13
N ASP A 168 -2.04 -18.23 -7.01
CA ASP A 168 -1.73 -17.22 -8.03
C ASP A 168 -2.61 -17.46 -9.28
N PRO A 169 -3.52 -16.53 -9.62
CA PRO A 169 -4.44 -16.71 -10.75
C PRO A 169 -3.79 -16.61 -12.14
N LEU A 170 -2.51 -16.22 -12.25
CA LEU A 170 -1.81 -16.10 -13.54
C LEU A 170 -1.10 -17.40 -13.97
N ASN A 171 -0.64 -18.22 -13.02
CA ASN A 171 0.10 -19.45 -13.32
C ASN A 171 -0.44 -20.71 -12.63
N GLY A 172 -1.28 -20.58 -11.60
CA GLY A 172 -1.85 -21.70 -10.84
C GLY A 172 -0.97 -22.24 -9.72
N ASP A 173 0.15 -21.58 -9.40
CA ASP A 173 0.96 -21.90 -8.23
C ASP A 173 0.17 -21.66 -6.93
N SER A 174 0.50 -22.40 -5.87
CA SER A 174 -0.17 -22.22 -4.59
C SER A 174 0.69 -22.56 -3.38
N SER A 175 0.76 -21.62 -2.44
CA SER A 175 1.52 -21.70 -1.20
C SER A 175 0.59 -21.59 0.02
N TYR A 176 1.15 -21.60 1.23
CA TYR A 176 0.39 -21.61 2.48
C TYR A 176 0.92 -20.60 3.51
N VAL A 177 0.00 -19.95 4.21
CA VAL A 177 0.24 -19.17 5.43
C VAL A 177 -0.70 -19.69 6.51
N TYR A 178 -0.24 -19.70 7.76
CA TYR A 178 -0.97 -20.24 8.89
C TYR A 178 -1.12 -19.17 9.97
N LEU A 179 -2.35 -18.83 10.35
CA LEU A 179 -2.63 -17.92 11.45
C LEU A 179 -2.90 -18.71 12.74
N PHE A 180 -2.36 -18.26 13.85
CA PHE A 180 -2.52 -18.87 15.17
C PHE A 180 -2.77 -17.80 16.25
N LYS A 181 -3.30 -18.26 17.40
CA LYS A 181 -3.32 -17.46 18.63
C LYS A 181 -2.04 -17.70 19.43
N SER A 182 -1.18 -16.68 19.55
CA SER A 182 0.01 -16.66 20.41
C SER A 182 -0.34 -17.06 21.86
N ASP A 183 0.58 -17.75 22.55
CA ASP A 183 0.47 -18.01 24.00
C ASP A 183 0.68 -16.75 24.87
N GLY A 184 1.22 -15.69 24.25
CA GLY A 184 1.56 -14.41 24.87
C GLY A 184 3.07 -14.09 24.85
N THR A 185 3.91 -14.99 24.35
CA THR A 185 5.37 -14.81 24.25
C THR A 185 5.85 -14.42 22.85
N LEU A 186 5.01 -14.59 21.81
CA LEU A 186 5.28 -14.15 20.44
C LEU A 186 4.60 -12.80 20.14
N SER A 187 5.27 -11.96 19.33
CA SER A 187 4.76 -10.68 18.81
C SER A 187 4.29 -10.83 17.35
N PRO A 188 3.21 -10.15 16.91
CA PRO A 188 2.70 -10.21 15.53
C PRO A 188 3.74 -9.88 14.44
N GLY A 189 4.67 -8.97 14.72
CA GLY A 189 5.70 -8.54 13.76
C GLY A 189 6.86 -9.52 13.57
N ALA A 190 6.92 -10.65 14.28
CA ALA A 190 7.97 -11.68 14.17
C ALA A 190 9.44 -11.22 14.35
N GLY A 191 9.68 -9.96 14.73
CA GLY A 191 11.01 -9.34 14.80
C GLY A 191 11.40 -8.50 13.58
N GLU A 192 10.55 -8.45 12.55
CA GLU A 192 10.74 -7.70 11.30
C GLU A 192 9.83 -6.45 11.25
N GLN A 193 10.21 -5.51 10.38
CA GLN A 193 9.46 -4.27 10.15
C GLN A 193 9.63 -3.85 8.68
N TYR A 194 8.70 -4.22 7.80
CA TYR A 194 8.81 -3.97 6.35
C TYR A 194 8.63 -2.51 5.95
N VAL A 195 7.94 -1.73 6.78
CA VAL A 195 7.62 -0.33 6.54
C VAL A 195 7.89 0.50 7.79
N THR A 196 8.91 1.35 7.74
CA THR A 196 9.20 2.32 8.81
C THR A 196 8.47 3.61 8.50
N TYR A 197 7.31 3.83 9.13
CA TYR A 197 6.51 5.06 8.96
C TYR A 197 6.57 5.95 10.19
N SER A 198 6.90 7.23 9.99
CA SER A 198 7.12 8.24 11.02
C SER A 198 6.36 9.53 10.69
N PRO A 199 5.06 9.62 11.00
CA PRO A 199 4.27 10.82 10.80
C PRO A 199 4.65 11.92 11.80
N SER A 200 4.77 13.16 11.32
CA SER A 200 5.22 14.29 12.14
C SER A 200 4.45 15.57 11.80
N LEU A 201 3.47 15.95 12.63
CA LEU A 201 2.77 17.23 12.49
C LEU A 201 3.63 18.36 13.05
N GLN A 202 4.04 19.29 12.19
CA GLN A 202 4.94 20.42 12.48
C GLN A 202 4.25 21.78 12.28
N ASN A 203 2.94 21.83 12.55
CA ASN A 203 2.09 22.96 12.19
C ASN A 203 2.19 24.20 13.09
N GLY A 204 3.07 24.18 14.10
CA GLY A 204 3.31 25.28 15.04
C GLY A 204 2.34 25.39 16.23
N ILE A 205 1.34 24.51 16.35
CA ILE A 205 0.46 24.43 17.54
C ILE A 205 0.79 23.22 18.41
N GLY A 206 1.08 22.08 17.79
CA GLY A 206 1.45 20.83 18.47
C GLY A 206 1.42 19.64 17.52
N SER A 207 1.81 18.47 18.03
CA SER A 207 2.03 17.26 17.23
C SER A 207 0.82 16.30 17.15
N SER A 208 -0.29 16.59 17.83
CA SER A 208 -1.47 15.70 17.82
C SER A 208 -2.29 15.88 16.54
N TYR A 209 -2.39 14.85 15.71
CA TYR A 209 -3.28 14.85 14.53
C TYR A 209 -4.77 14.94 14.92
N ARG A 210 -5.17 14.46 16.10
CA ARG A 210 -6.52 14.63 16.65
C ARG A 210 -6.79 16.06 17.14
N ASP A 211 -5.86 16.62 17.90
CA ASP A 211 -6.13 17.81 18.75
C ASP A 211 -5.52 19.10 18.20
N ASN A 212 -4.47 19.02 17.38
CA ASN A 212 -3.73 20.18 16.85
C ASN A 212 -3.88 20.37 15.34
N TYR A 213 -4.30 19.36 14.57
CA TYR A 213 -4.55 19.49 13.13
C TYR A 213 -5.69 20.49 12.86
N ARG A 214 -5.39 21.55 12.09
CA ARG A 214 -6.35 22.60 11.74
C ARG A 214 -7.26 22.12 10.62
N TYR A 215 -8.55 22.04 10.89
CA TYR A 215 -9.52 21.41 9.98
C TYR A 215 -10.17 22.37 8.97
N PHE A 216 -9.92 23.69 9.12
CA PHE A 216 -10.45 24.77 8.29
C PHE A 216 -9.62 26.04 8.53
N PHE A 217 -9.53 26.91 7.53
CA PHE A 217 -8.77 28.16 7.59
C PHE A 217 -9.62 29.35 7.10
N PRO A 218 -9.88 30.37 7.94
CA PRO A 218 -10.63 31.55 7.52
C PRO A 218 -9.84 32.38 6.48
N LEU A 219 -10.57 32.95 5.53
CA LEU A 219 -10.04 33.46 4.26
C LEU A 219 -9.59 34.92 4.33
N ASN A 220 -8.41 35.20 3.78
CA ASN A 220 -8.02 36.43 3.05
C ASN A 220 -6.51 36.53 2.76
N ALA A 221 -5.69 35.55 3.12
CA ALA A 221 -4.23 35.60 3.00
C ALA A 221 -3.61 34.31 2.44
N SER A 222 -2.41 34.46 1.86
CA SER A 222 -1.45 33.40 1.51
C SER A 222 -0.11 33.72 2.20
N PRO A 223 0.38 32.88 3.15
CA PRO A 223 -0.34 31.79 3.79
C PRO A 223 -1.61 32.28 4.51
N PRO A 224 -2.58 31.40 4.81
CA PRO A 224 -3.73 31.73 5.64
C PRO A 224 -3.32 32.33 6.99
N ALA A 225 -4.21 33.11 7.62
CA ALA A 225 -3.93 33.77 8.90
C ALA A 225 -3.54 32.81 10.04
N ASN A 226 -3.87 31.52 9.91
CA ASN A 226 -3.51 30.45 10.86
C ASN A 226 -2.31 29.57 10.39
N GLY A 227 -1.63 29.89 9.28
CA GLY A 227 -0.53 29.10 8.71
C GLY A 227 -1.00 27.95 7.81
N TYR A 228 -0.22 26.86 7.77
CA TYR A 228 -0.53 25.58 7.11
C TYR A 228 -0.46 24.41 8.11
N ASN A 229 -0.92 23.21 7.74
CA ASN A 229 -0.66 21.99 8.52
C ASN A 229 0.62 21.29 8.05
N ASN A 230 1.73 22.02 7.98
CA ASN A 230 3.04 21.46 7.64
C ASN A 230 3.31 20.17 8.42
N GLU A 231 3.66 19.13 7.69
CA GLU A 231 4.17 17.86 8.19
C GLU A 231 5.65 17.68 7.80
N ASN A 232 6.28 16.68 8.40
CA ASN A 232 7.55 16.08 7.99
C ASN A 232 7.36 14.57 8.14
N THR A 233 6.39 14.04 7.42
CA THR A 233 5.97 12.64 7.51
C THR A 233 6.87 11.82 6.60
N THR A 234 7.58 10.85 7.14
CA THR A 234 8.53 10.02 6.38
C THR A 234 8.10 8.56 6.36
N LEU A 235 8.33 7.90 5.23
CA LEU A 235 8.19 6.47 5.04
C LEU A 235 9.48 5.90 4.45
N ILE A 236 9.99 4.81 5.03
CA ILE A 236 11.17 4.11 4.55
C ILE A 236 10.88 2.61 4.52
N THR A 237 11.14 1.98 3.38
CA THR A 237 11.16 0.53 3.18
C THR A 237 12.54 0.11 2.64
N PRO A 238 12.82 -1.19 2.46
CA PRO A 238 14.00 -1.64 1.72
C PRO A 238 14.04 -1.17 0.25
N SER A 239 12.88 -0.93 -0.36
CA SER A 239 12.74 -0.77 -1.82
C SER A 239 12.42 0.66 -2.27
N TYR A 240 11.85 1.49 -1.40
CA TYR A 240 11.61 2.92 -1.63
C TYR A 240 11.46 3.72 -0.33
N SER A 241 11.58 5.04 -0.43
CA SER A 241 11.17 6.00 0.61
C SER A 241 10.30 7.11 0.02
N ASP A 242 9.31 7.54 0.79
CA ASP A 242 8.27 8.53 0.46
C ASP A 242 8.17 9.58 1.59
N HIS A 243 7.78 10.81 1.28
CA HIS A 243 7.61 11.87 2.29
C HIS A 243 6.48 12.85 1.95
N SER A 244 5.74 13.25 2.99
CA SER A 244 4.60 14.17 2.92
C SER A 244 4.76 15.41 3.80
N ILE A 245 4.40 16.57 3.26
CA ILE A 245 4.41 17.88 3.97
C ILE A 245 3.01 18.43 4.32
N ASP A 246 1.92 17.76 3.90
CA ASP A 246 0.56 17.90 4.44
C ASP A 246 -0.27 16.70 3.92
N ARG A 247 -1.56 16.62 4.22
CA ARG A 247 -2.50 15.78 3.45
C ARG A 247 -2.56 16.26 1.99
N TRP A 248 -2.72 15.34 1.02
CA TRP A 248 -2.64 15.61 -0.43
C TRP A 248 -1.27 16.09 -0.97
N ILE A 249 -0.23 16.22 -0.14
CA ILE A 249 1.05 16.80 -0.56
C ILE A 249 2.19 15.85 -0.19
N ASP A 250 2.46 14.93 -1.10
CA ASP A 250 3.66 14.09 -1.11
C ASP A 250 4.66 14.73 -2.10
N ASP A 251 5.87 15.03 -1.62
CA ASP A 251 6.86 15.89 -2.30
C ASP A 251 8.24 15.23 -2.46
N GLN A 252 8.34 13.92 -2.20
CA GLN A 252 9.54 13.12 -2.41
C GLN A 252 9.21 11.64 -2.61
N LEU A 253 9.85 11.02 -3.61
CA LEU A 253 9.84 9.57 -3.83
C LEU A 253 11.22 9.13 -4.32
N LYS A 254 11.86 8.21 -3.58
CA LYS A 254 13.17 7.64 -3.93
C LYS A 254 13.06 6.13 -4.01
N ILE A 255 13.53 5.54 -5.10
CA ILE A 255 13.61 4.10 -5.23
C ILE A 255 14.98 3.63 -4.73
N THR A 256 15.00 2.69 -3.80
CA THR A 256 16.21 2.08 -3.21
C THR A 256 16.38 0.60 -3.60
N ALA A 257 15.41 0.03 -4.33
CA ALA A 257 15.45 -1.34 -4.79
C ALA A 257 16.59 -1.62 -5.79
N GLY A 258 17.28 -2.75 -5.59
CA GLY A 258 18.27 -3.26 -6.54
C GLY A 258 19.55 -2.41 -6.62
N SER A 259 19.71 -1.68 -7.72
CA SER A 259 20.88 -0.84 -8.00
C SER A 259 20.50 0.58 -8.46
N SER A 260 19.38 1.09 -7.97
CA SER A 260 18.94 2.46 -8.19
C SER A 260 19.90 3.48 -7.55
N THR A 261 19.92 4.71 -8.05
CA THR A 261 20.76 5.79 -7.46
C THR A 261 20.21 6.36 -6.15
N GLY A 262 18.97 6.06 -5.77
CA GLY A 262 18.30 6.71 -4.63
C GLY A 262 17.99 8.20 -4.86
N ALA A 263 18.01 8.65 -6.11
CA ALA A 263 17.61 10.00 -6.50
C ALA A 263 16.11 10.23 -6.23
N ASP A 264 15.75 11.47 -5.94
CA ASP A 264 14.37 11.87 -5.68
C ASP A 264 13.66 12.15 -6.99
N ILE A 265 12.69 11.34 -7.38
CA ILE A 265 12.03 11.44 -8.69
C ILE A 265 10.72 12.24 -8.67
N LEU A 266 10.27 12.72 -7.50
CA LEU A 266 8.98 13.42 -7.33
C LEU A 266 9.17 14.91 -7.05
N ASP A 267 8.34 15.77 -7.66
CA ASP A 267 8.07 17.12 -7.16
C ASP A 267 6.68 17.17 -6.48
N ARG A 268 5.69 16.47 -7.06
CA ARG A 268 4.35 16.32 -6.48
C ARG A 268 3.53 15.17 -7.08
N ASP A 269 2.82 14.42 -6.23
CA ASP A 269 1.62 13.70 -6.67
C ASP A 269 0.43 14.67 -6.63
N LYS A 270 -0.08 15.07 -7.80
CA LYS A 270 -1.07 16.16 -7.95
C LYS A 270 -2.47 15.62 -8.07
N VAL A 271 -3.43 16.37 -7.50
CA VAL A 271 -4.87 16.10 -7.59
C VAL A 271 -5.61 17.39 -7.88
N ALA A 272 -5.95 17.59 -9.15
CA ALA A 272 -6.62 18.79 -9.62
C ALA A 272 -7.99 18.49 -10.22
N PHE A 273 -8.87 19.50 -10.22
CA PHE A 273 -9.96 19.51 -11.19
C PHE A 273 -9.45 19.91 -12.58
N THR A 274 -10.15 19.39 -13.58
CA THR A 274 -10.06 19.73 -15.01
C THR A 274 -9.56 21.17 -15.29
N PRO A 275 -8.57 21.38 -16.17
CA PRO A 275 -8.05 22.73 -16.46
C PRO A 275 -9.14 23.71 -16.90
N GLY A 276 -9.08 24.94 -16.36
CA GLY A 276 -10.11 25.98 -16.58
C GLY A 276 -11.44 25.76 -15.86
N TYR A 277 -11.66 24.61 -15.20
CA TYR A 277 -12.85 24.38 -14.37
C TYR A 277 -12.54 24.57 -12.88
N CYS A 278 -13.14 25.60 -12.30
CA CYS A 278 -13.12 26.01 -10.88
C CYS A 278 -11.76 26.11 -10.15
N GLY A 279 -10.62 25.77 -10.78
CA GLY A 279 -9.27 26.12 -10.32
C GLY A 279 -8.91 25.57 -8.94
N ARG A 280 -9.21 24.29 -8.67
CA ARG A 280 -8.82 23.63 -7.42
C ARG A 280 -7.77 22.55 -7.66
N THR A 281 -6.87 22.44 -6.70
CA THR A 281 -5.66 21.61 -6.67
C THR A 281 -5.43 21.07 -5.26
N GLU A 282 -4.47 20.17 -5.09
CA GLU A 282 -3.91 19.79 -3.79
C GLU A 282 -3.50 20.99 -2.92
N ASP A 283 -2.99 22.06 -3.54
CA ASP A 283 -2.63 23.30 -2.85
C ASP A 283 -3.87 24.10 -2.38
N THR A 284 -5.01 24.08 -3.08
CA THR A 284 -6.26 24.65 -2.55
C THR A 284 -6.99 23.69 -1.59
N PHE A 285 -6.74 22.38 -1.68
CA PHE A 285 -7.25 21.41 -0.70
C PHE A 285 -6.55 21.56 0.66
N THR A 286 -5.29 22.02 0.68
CA THR A 286 -4.51 22.31 1.90
C THR A 286 -4.49 23.79 2.31
N GLY A 287 -4.81 24.70 1.40
CA GLY A 287 -4.75 26.15 1.60
C GLY A 287 -3.42 26.80 1.27
N ARG A 288 -2.44 26.02 0.76
CA ARG A 288 -1.16 26.49 0.22
C ARG A 288 -1.37 27.50 -0.91
N GLU A 289 -2.44 27.34 -1.69
CA GLU A 289 -2.98 28.37 -2.58
C GLU A 289 -4.25 29.01 -1.97
N THR A 290 -4.35 30.35 -2.06
CA THR A 290 -5.53 31.08 -1.57
C THR A 290 -6.66 31.07 -2.59
N PHE A 291 -7.58 30.12 -2.44
CA PHE A 291 -8.88 30.20 -3.12
C PHE A 291 -9.89 31.01 -2.29
N ASN A 292 -10.66 31.89 -2.95
CA ASN A 292 -11.65 32.75 -2.29
C ASN A 292 -13.01 32.05 -2.08
N SER A 293 -13.03 31.04 -1.21
CA SER A 293 -14.22 30.20 -0.96
C SER A 293 -14.24 29.63 0.46
N ASN A 294 -15.42 29.51 1.07
CA ASN A 294 -15.63 29.09 2.47
C ASN A 294 -15.36 27.59 2.75
N ASP A 295 -14.66 26.92 1.84
CA ASP A 295 -14.24 25.53 1.86
C ASP A 295 -12.72 25.38 1.65
N ASN A 296 -11.96 26.50 1.62
CA ASN A 296 -10.51 26.44 1.48
C ASN A 296 -9.88 25.70 2.67
N ALA A 297 -8.94 24.80 2.38
CA ALA A 297 -8.21 24.04 3.39
C ALA A 297 -9.08 23.23 4.38
N GLU A 298 -10.33 22.91 4.05
CA GLU A 298 -11.19 22.07 4.88
C GLU A 298 -10.76 20.60 4.79
N GLY A 299 -10.47 19.95 5.93
CA GLY A 299 -10.05 18.54 5.96
C GLY A 299 -9.61 18.01 7.32
N ALA A 300 -9.38 16.70 7.42
CA ALA A 300 -8.95 16.02 8.64
C ALA A 300 -8.30 14.66 8.35
N PHE A 301 -7.52 14.14 9.30
CA PHE A 301 -7.02 12.76 9.24
C PHE A 301 -8.06 11.75 9.74
N VAL A 302 -8.20 10.66 8.99
CA VAL A 302 -8.97 9.46 9.33
C VAL A 302 -8.07 8.49 10.10
N THR A 303 -6.91 8.14 9.55
CA THR A 303 -5.87 7.36 10.25
C THR A 303 -4.47 7.76 9.80
N ASN A 304 -3.49 7.56 10.66
CA ASN A 304 -2.08 7.82 10.42
C ASN A 304 -1.21 6.72 11.09
N ARG A 305 -1.54 5.44 10.80
CA ARG A 305 -1.03 4.24 11.49
C ARG A 305 0.25 3.68 10.85
N SER A 306 1.06 3.04 11.71
CA SER A 306 2.26 2.26 11.35
C SER A 306 2.13 0.86 11.95
N GLY A 307 2.60 -0.16 11.24
CA GLY A 307 2.60 -1.56 11.68
C GLY A 307 3.65 -2.38 10.91
N PRO A 308 3.91 -3.64 11.29
CA PRO A 308 5.06 -4.39 10.80
C PRO A 308 4.99 -4.77 9.31
N VAL A 309 3.77 -4.90 8.77
CA VAL A 309 3.51 -5.29 7.37
C VAL A 309 3.27 -4.05 6.50
N ARG A 310 2.50 -3.07 7.01
CA ARG A 310 2.05 -1.91 6.26
C ARG A 310 1.83 -0.66 7.11
N ALA A 311 1.99 0.51 6.50
CA ALA A 311 1.53 1.78 7.05
C ALA A 311 0.26 2.26 6.34
N ILE A 312 -0.58 3.04 7.03
CA ILE A 312 -1.85 3.54 6.52
C ILE A 312 -2.00 5.03 6.82
N ARG A 313 -1.96 5.84 5.76
CA ARG A 313 -2.21 7.29 5.78
C ARG A 313 -3.56 7.53 5.09
N SER A 314 -4.58 7.95 5.82
CA SER A 314 -5.93 8.16 5.27
C SER A 314 -6.51 9.46 5.79
N TYR A 315 -6.98 10.32 4.88
CA TYR A 315 -7.46 11.66 5.19
C TYR A 315 -8.63 12.08 4.30
N VAL A 316 -9.40 13.04 4.80
CA VAL A 316 -10.56 13.65 4.13
C VAL A 316 -10.33 15.14 3.92
N GLY A 317 -10.99 15.70 2.91
CA GLY A 317 -11.07 17.16 2.72
C GLY A 317 -10.59 17.64 1.36
N ALA A 318 -11.52 17.86 0.43
CA ALA A 318 -11.31 18.61 -0.79
C ALA A 318 -12.34 19.76 -0.87
N ASN A 319 -12.04 20.83 -1.60
CA ASN A 319 -12.94 21.99 -1.65
C ASN A 319 -14.31 21.59 -2.25
N SER A 320 -15.42 22.00 -1.61
CA SER A 320 -16.81 21.63 -1.91
C SER A 320 -17.13 20.13 -1.86
N GLY A 321 -16.13 19.27 -1.67
CA GLY A 321 -16.24 17.82 -1.51
C GLY A 321 -15.48 17.31 -0.28
N PRO A 322 -15.73 17.83 0.94
CA PRO A 322 -14.91 17.53 2.10
C PRO A 322 -14.97 16.07 2.57
N TYR A 323 -15.99 15.30 2.17
CA TYR A 323 -16.03 13.84 2.41
C TYR A 323 -15.22 13.02 1.40
N THR A 324 -14.64 13.68 0.39
CA THR A 324 -13.65 13.07 -0.50
C THR A 324 -12.44 12.69 0.32
N GLN A 325 -12.05 11.43 0.20
CA GLN A 325 -11.03 10.78 1.01
C GLN A 325 -9.93 10.26 0.11
N ARG A 326 -8.66 10.47 0.48
CA ARG A 326 -7.52 9.75 -0.12
C ARG A 326 -6.90 8.87 0.95
N GLU A 327 -6.66 7.63 0.58
CA GLU A 327 -6.12 6.56 1.40
C GLU A 327 -4.88 6.03 0.71
N GLN A 328 -3.76 6.00 1.42
CA GLN A 328 -2.47 5.51 0.97
C GLN A 328 -2.06 4.39 1.91
N ILE A 329 -1.95 3.18 1.37
CA ILE A 329 -1.49 1.99 2.10
C ILE A 329 -0.13 1.61 1.54
N PHE A 330 0.88 1.65 2.40
CA PHE A 330 2.26 1.42 2.01
C PHE A 330 2.72 0.05 2.49
N TYR A 331 3.32 -0.72 1.58
CA TYR A 331 3.90 -2.04 1.80
C TYR A 331 5.39 -2.02 1.42
N ARG A 332 6.12 -3.12 1.63
CA ARG A 332 7.58 -3.18 1.37
C ARG A 332 8.00 -2.67 -0.01
N ASP A 333 7.26 -3.05 -1.06
CA ASP A 333 7.63 -2.79 -2.46
C ASP A 333 6.47 -2.16 -3.28
N ARG A 334 5.42 -1.70 -2.60
CA ARG A 334 4.15 -1.30 -3.24
C ARG A 334 3.41 -0.25 -2.43
N GLN A 335 2.81 0.72 -3.12
CA GLN A 335 1.87 1.70 -2.54
C GLN A 335 0.49 1.51 -3.19
N ASP A 336 -0.55 1.41 -2.37
CA ASP A 336 -1.95 1.36 -2.77
C ASP A 336 -2.58 2.74 -2.53
N VAL A 337 -2.80 3.53 -3.58
CA VAL A 337 -3.43 4.87 -3.48
C VAL A 337 -4.88 4.80 -3.95
N ARG A 338 -5.82 5.19 -3.10
CA ARG A 338 -7.27 5.07 -3.32
C ARG A 338 -7.96 6.40 -3.02
N THR A 339 -8.64 6.99 -3.99
CA THR A 339 -9.43 8.21 -3.80
C THR A 339 -10.92 7.90 -3.88
N PHE A 340 -11.60 7.99 -2.73
CA PHE A 340 -13.06 7.85 -2.64
C PHE A 340 -13.70 9.22 -2.86
N LEU A 341 -14.12 9.49 -4.10
CA LEU A 341 -14.74 10.74 -4.49
C LEU A 341 -16.13 10.89 -3.85
N ARG A 342 -16.31 11.89 -2.97
CA ARG A 342 -17.60 12.18 -2.29
C ARG A 342 -17.86 13.69 -2.30
N VAL A 343 -18.38 14.14 -3.45
CA VAL A 343 -18.68 15.52 -3.80
C VAL A 343 -19.96 15.55 -4.65
N HIS A 344 -20.56 16.73 -4.84
CA HIS A 344 -21.58 16.92 -5.86
C HIS A 344 -21.03 16.63 -7.27
N SER A 345 -21.89 16.49 -8.28
CA SER A 345 -21.45 16.29 -9.66
C SER A 345 -20.43 17.34 -10.11
N ILE A 346 -19.31 16.87 -10.66
CA ILE A 346 -18.21 17.64 -11.27
C ILE A 346 -17.96 17.06 -12.67
N PRO A 347 -17.32 17.80 -13.60
CA PRO A 347 -17.03 17.28 -14.94
C PRO A 347 -15.97 16.16 -14.89
N TYR A 348 -14.75 16.47 -14.42
CA TYR A 348 -13.69 15.49 -14.22
C TYR A 348 -12.75 15.92 -13.06
N VAL A 349 -12.12 14.93 -12.43
CA VAL A 349 -11.00 15.06 -11.49
C VAL A 349 -9.81 14.28 -12.05
N MET A 350 -8.60 14.78 -11.83
CA MET A 350 -7.35 14.21 -12.33
C MET A 350 -6.45 13.86 -11.15
N SER A 351 -5.68 12.78 -11.27
CA SER A 351 -4.52 12.52 -10.42
C SER A 351 -3.33 12.25 -11.35
N PHE A 352 -2.20 12.90 -11.14
CA PHE A 352 -1.05 12.83 -12.05
C PHE A 352 0.25 13.14 -11.31
N THR A 353 1.34 12.48 -11.69
CA THR A 353 2.66 12.67 -11.08
C THR A 353 3.45 13.75 -11.80
N ASP A 354 3.93 14.74 -11.05
CA ASP A 354 4.90 15.73 -11.52
C ASP A 354 6.30 15.28 -11.10
N TYR A 355 7.13 14.92 -12.08
CA TYR A 355 8.45 14.33 -11.85
C TYR A 355 9.51 15.43 -11.64
N SER A 356 10.42 15.19 -10.70
CA SER A 356 11.47 16.14 -10.35
C SER A 356 12.50 16.33 -11.48
N PRO A 357 13.34 17.39 -11.44
CA PRO A 357 14.52 17.50 -12.30
C PRO A 357 15.52 16.34 -12.16
N ASP A 358 15.57 15.67 -11.00
CA ASP A 358 16.44 14.52 -10.73
C ASP A 358 15.93 13.23 -11.40
N ALA A 359 14.67 13.19 -11.86
CA ALA A 359 14.16 12.16 -12.76
C ALA A 359 14.64 12.31 -14.22
N SER A 360 15.46 13.33 -14.53
CA SER A 360 15.96 13.57 -15.89
C SER A 360 16.73 12.37 -16.46
N GLY A 361 16.47 12.06 -17.74
CA GLY A 361 17.05 10.92 -18.45
C GLY A 361 16.34 9.58 -18.20
N MET A 362 15.35 9.51 -17.30
CA MET A 362 14.43 8.37 -17.24
C MET A 362 13.56 8.31 -18.50
N THR A 363 13.02 7.13 -18.81
CA THR A 363 11.99 6.95 -19.84
C THR A 363 10.64 6.72 -19.18
N TRP A 364 9.66 7.58 -19.48
CA TRP A 364 8.25 7.33 -19.14
C TRP A 364 7.56 6.57 -20.28
N ARG A 365 6.64 5.67 -19.94
CA ARG A 365 5.80 4.88 -20.84
C ARG A 365 4.40 4.75 -20.28
N SER A 366 3.45 4.42 -21.13
CA SER A 366 2.13 3.99 -20.70
C SER A 366 1.52 2.95 -21.65
N SER A 367 0.40 2.39 -21.21
CA SER A 367 -0.52 1.59 -22.05
C SER A 367 -0.93 2.27 -23.37
N ILE A 368 -0.78 3.59 -23.48
CA ILE A 368 -1.01 4.38 -24.71
C ILE A 368 0.33 4.68 -25.42
N ASN A 369 1.35 5.14 -24.69
CA ASN A 369 2.70 5.38 -25.23
C ASN A 369 3.67 4.26 -24.82
N THR A 370 3.62 3.14 -25.54
CA THR A 370 4.45 1.96 -25.27
C THR A 370 5.90 2.10 -25.73
N THR A 371 6.19 3.03 -26.65
CA THR A 371 7.57 3.39 -27.05
C THR A 371 8.24 4.13 -25.90
N GLY A 372 7.53 5.12 -25.35
CA GLY A 372 7.97 6.00 -24.29
C GLY A 372 8.54 7.31 -24.79
N VAL A 373 8.76 8.21 -23.83
CA VAL A 373 9.41 9.52 -23.98
C VAL A 373 10.47 9.71 -22.90
N THR A 374 11.49 10.51 -23.18
CA THR A 374 12.56 10.81 -22.20
C THR A 374 12.15 11.99 -21.34
N VAL A 375 12.28 11.84 -20.02
CA VAL A 375 12.07 12.95 -19.08
C VAL A 375 13.24 13.92 -19.23
N ASP A 376 13.06 15.03 -19.95
CA ASP A 376 14.09 16.06 -20.13
C ASP A 376 13.63 17.51 -19.83
N GLY A 377 12.36 17.68 -19.42
CA GLY A 377 11.75 18.98 -19.14
C GLY A 377 11.14 19.69 -20.37
N THR A 378 11.23 19.09 -21.55
CA THR A 378 10.58 19.56 -22.78
C THR A 378 9.19 18.91 -22.91
N PRO A 379 8.12 19.66 -23.25
CA PRO A 379 6.82 19.06 -23.56
C PRO A 379 6.85 18.26 -24.86
N ASP A 380 6.78 16.93 -24.75
CA ASP A 380 6.62 16.01 -25.88
C ASP A 380 5.21 16.06 -26.49
N LEU A 381 5.12 15.71 -27.79
CA LEU A 381 3.86 15.54 -28.51
C LEU A 381 3.86 14.22 -29.28
N PHE A 382 2.98 13.28 -28.88
CA PHE A 382 2.78 12.01 -29.57
C PHE A 382 1.31 11.83 -29.98
N ALA A 383 1.07 11.07 -31.05
CA ALA A 383 -0.27 10.82 -31.57
C ALA A 383 -0.95 9.67 -30.80
N VAL A 384 -1.99 9.99 -30.01
CA VAL A 384 -2.82 8.99 -29.32
C VAL A 384 -3.71 8.28 -30.35
N PRO A 385 -3.67 6.94 -30.48
CA PRO A 385 -4.51 6.22 -31.43
C PRO A 385 -6.01 6.47 -31.19
N GLY A 386 -6.68 7.03 -32.20
CA GLY A 386 -8.10 7.42 -32.15
C GLY A 386 -8.34 8.94 -32.15
N PHE A 387 -7.31 9.76 -31.95
CA PHE A 387 -7.40 11.23 -31.96
C PHE A 387 -6.69 11.82 -33.18
N THR A 388 -7.16 12.99 -33.67
CA THR A 388 -6.72 13.54 -34.97
C THR A 388 -5.95 14.86 -34.91
N ASP A 389 -6.05 15.63 -33.82
CA ASP A 389 -5.12 16.73 -33.54
C ASP A 389 -4.63 16.64 -32.08
N PRO A 390 -3.31 16.57 -31.81
CA PRO A 390 -2.78 16.63 -30.44
C PRO A 390 -3.21 17.88 -29.66
N ARG A 391 -3.63 18.94 -30.37
CA ARG A 391 -4.08 20.20 -29.76
C ARG A 391 -5.55 20.21 -29.39
N ASP A 392 -6.32 19.17 -29.71
CA ASP A 392 -7.69 19.01 -29.18
C ASP A 392 -7.65 18.97 -27.63
N LEU A 393 -6.58 18.42 -27.04
CA LEU A 393 -6.28 18.45 -25.60
C LEU A 393 -5.99 19.87 -25.04
N THR A 394 -5.66 20.83 -25.90
CA THR A 394 -5.28 22.20 -25.54
C THR A 394 -6.36 23.25 -25.81
N GLY A 395 -7.56 22.84 -26.28
CA GLY A 395 -8.61 23.78 -26.66
C GLY A 395 -10.04 23.26 -26.79
N ILE A 396 -10.33 21.98 -26.51
CA ILE A 396 -11.66 21.37 -26.66
C ILE A 396 -12.14 20.74 -25.33
N GLN A 397 -13.45 20.52 -25.21
CA GLN A 397 -14.01 19.69 -24.14
C GLN A 397 -13.35 18.32 -24.09
N TYR A 398 -12.92 17.93 -22.89
CA TYR A 398 -12.05 16.80 -22.60
C TYR A 398 -12.52 15.46 -23.17
N PRO A 399 -11.59 14.60 -23.63
CA PRO A 399 -11.90 13.39 -24.37
C PRO A 399 -12.56 12.34 -23.48
N ASN A 400 -13.76 11.89 -23.84
CA ASN A 400 -14.47 10.84 -23.12
C ASN A 400 -14.01 9.46 -23.60
N ALA A 401 -12.86 8.99 -23.11
CA ALA A 401 -12.39 7.62 -23.36
C ALA A 401 -13.33 6.63 -22.65
N GLY A 402 -14.02 5.79 -23.43
CA GLY A 402 -15.16 5.03 -22.94
C GLY A 402 -14.80 3.92 -21.93
N SER A 403 -15.49 3.92 -20.80
CA SER A 403 -15.81 2.77 -19.93
C SER A 403 -14.71 1.70 -19.71
N GLY A 404 -14.12 1.69 -18.52
CA GLY A 404 -13.46 0.50 -17.96
C GLY A 404 -11.94 0.41 -18.14
N VAL A 405 -11.26 1.54 -18.36
CA VAL A 405 -9.80 1.57 -18.48
C VAL A 405 -9.13 1.10 -17.19
N SER A 406 -8.46 -0.04 -17.28
CA SER A 406 -7.30 -0.34 -16.42
C SER A 406 -6.06 0.10 -17.20
N GLY A 407 -5.44 1.18 -16.74
CA GLY A 407 -4.25 1.75 -17.37
C GLY A 407 -3.00 1.29 -16.63
N TRP A 408 -1.89 1.19 -17.36
CA TRP A 408 -0.56 1.14 -16.75
C TRP A 408 0.29 2.30 -17.24
N GLU A 409 1.17 2.77 -16.37
CA GLU A 409 2.21 3.77 -16.61
C GLU A 409 3.51 3.27 -15.97
N GLN A 410 4.65 3.60 -16.56
CA GLN A 410 5.97 3.21 -16.06
C GLN A 410 6.93 4.39 -16.22
N ILE A 411 7.71 4.68 -15.18
CA ILE A 411 8.94 5.48 -15.32
C ILE A 411 10.14 4.63 -14.92
N THR A 412 11.19 4.59 -15.76
CA THR A 412 12.37 3.73 -15.53
C THR A 412 13.67 4.39 -15.99
N GLY A 413 14.74 4.20 -15.21
CA GLY A 413 16.08 4.71 -15.50
C GLY A 413 17.10 4.29 -14.44
N ALA A 414 18.23 5.00 -14.35
CA ALA A 414 19.24 4.74 -13.32
C ALA A 414 18.71 5.03 -11.89
N GLN A 415 17.73 5.93 -11.78
CA GLN A 415 17.04 6.31 -10.56
C GLN A 415 16.17 5.20 -9.98
N GLY A 416 15.85 4.15 -10.75
CA GLY A 416 14.97 3.04 -10.36
C GLY A 416 13.87 2.79 -11.40
N THR A 417 12.83 2.07 -11.01
CA THR A 417 11.61 1.88 -11.80
C THR A 417 10.39 2.01 -10.89
N VAL A 418 9.34 2.65 -11.39
CA VAL A 418 8.00 2.65 -10.80
C VAL A 418 7.01 2.24 -11.87
N ASP A 419 6.18 1.24 -11.56
CA ASP A 419 5.07 0.77 -12.39
C ASP A 419 3.75 1.10 -11.69
N THR A 420 2.97 2.01 -12.25
CA THR A 420 1.66 2.44 -11.74
C THR A 420 0.55 1.72 -12.49
N VAL A 421 -0.43 1.17 -11.77
CA VAL A 421 -1.62 0.52 -12.38
C VAL A 421 -2.90 1.16 -11.85
N SER A 422 -3.60 1.90 -12.70
CA SER A 422 -4.82 2.63 -12.36
C SER A 422 -6.07 1.78 -12.59
N ARG A 423 -7.06 1.88 -11.70
CA ARG A 423 -8.37 1.22 -11.83
C ARG A 423 -9.49 2.08 -11.28
N LEU A 424 -10.56 2.26 -12.07
CA LEU A 424 -11.82 2.82 -11.58
C LEU A 424 -12.71 1.71 -10.98
N LEU A 425 -13.31 2.01 -9.82
CA LEU A 425 -14.43 1.28 -9.24
C LEU A 425 -15.56 2.27 -8.99
N THR A 426 -16.75 2.00 -9.53
CA THR A 426 -17.92 2.87 -9.35
C THR A 426 -19.22 2.10 -9.59
N ASP A 427 -20.24 2.46 -8.82
CA ASP A 427 -21.65 2.09 -9.00
C ASP A 427 -22.45 3.20 -9.72
N ILE A 428 -21.83 4.36 -9.97
CA ILE A 428 -22.44 5.51 -10.61
C ILE A 428 -22.42 5.33 -12.13
N SER A 429 -23.62 5.28 -12.73
CA SER A 429 -23.78 5.19 -14.18
C SER A 429 -23.12 6.35 -14.93
N ASN A 430 -22.44 6.04 -16.04
CA ASN A 430 -21.80 6.99 -16.96
C ASN A 430 -20.54 7.72 -16.41
N VAL A 431 -19.96 7.27 -15.30
CA VAL A 431 -18.59 7.66 -14.92
C VAL A 431 -17.59 6.82 -15.72
N ALA A 432 -16.57 7.46 -16.28
CA ALA A 432 -15.46 6.83 -16.99
C ALA A 432 -14.13 7.35 -16.43
N ALA A 433 -13.05 6.58 -16.65
CA ALA A 433 -11.68 7.01 -16.39
C ALA A 433 -10.93 7.03 -17.72
N THR A 434 -10.10 8.06 -17.91
CA THR A 434 -9.33 8.32 -19.11
C THR A 434 -7.90 8.63 -18.72
N ALA A 435 -6.94 8.43 -19.63
CA ALA A 435 -5.69 9.21 -19.57
C ALA A 435 -5.99 10.66 -19.96
N TYR A 436 -5.07 11.57 -19.61
CA TYR A 436 -5.05 12.97 -20.04
C TYR A 436 -3.78 13.22 -20.84
#